data_AF-A0A383BZH7-F1
#
_entry.id   AF-A0A383BZH7-F1
#
_cell.length_a   1.000
_cell.length_b   1.000
_cell.length_c   1.000
_cell.angle_alpha   90.00
_cell.angle_beta   90.00
_cell.angle_gamma   90.00
#
_symmetry.space_group_name_H-M   'P 1'
#
loop_
_entity.id
_entity.type
_entity.pdbx_description
1 polymer ?
#
loop_
_entity_poly.entity_id
_entity_poly.type
_entity_poly.pdbx_seq_one_letter_code
_entity_poly.pdbx_strand_id
1 'polypeptide(L)' 'KASIVVNIEPMSEPLDDNELLQYLSIKYFEKRGYLKDYIKKLKKLEKDGKVVINDITRTGIGSLFIEGYSIISWSPVILS' A
#
# COMPACT_ATOMS: atom_id res chain seq x y z
N LYS A 1 -17.37 7.21 13.32
CA LYS A 1 -16.42 7.35 12.18
C LYS A 1 -15.11 6.69 12.61
N ALA A 2 -14.44 5.89 11.77
CA ALA A 2 -13.16 5.28 12.17
C ALA A 2 -12.10 6.37 12.33
N SER A 3 -11.36 6.34 13.45
CA SER A 3 -10.29 7.30 13.73
C SER A 3 -9.00 6.94 12.99
N ILE A 4 -8.77 5.65 12.74
CA ILE A 4 -7.64 5.11 11.97
C ILE A 4 -8.18 3.91 11.17
N VAL A 5 -7.80 3.84 9.90
CA VAL A 5 -8.04 2.72 8.99
C VAL A 5 -6.70 2.04 8.74
N VAL A 6 -6.66 0.71 8.82
CA VAL A 6 -5.48 -0.10 8.54
C VAL A 6 -5.83 -1.06 7.41
N ASN A 7 -5.03 -1.02 6.34
CA ASN A 7 -5.14 -1.93 5.21
C ASN A 7 -3.89 -2.79 5.12
N ILE A 8 -4.08 -4.11 5.01
CA ILE A 8 -3.02 -5.11 4.86
C ILE A 8 -3.31 -5.85 3.56
N GLU A 9 -2.62 -5.47 2.49
CA GLU A 9 -2.94 -5.96 1.14
C GLU A 9 -1.68 -6.11 0.29
N PRO A 10 -1.74 -6.91 -0.79
CA PRO A 10 -0.76 -6.88 -1.87
C PRO A 10 -0.78 -5.56 -2.63
N MET A 11 0.09 -4.65 -2.18
CA MET A 11 0.33 -3.35 -2.79
C MET A 11 1.76 -3.34 -3.33
N SER A 12 1.93 -3.14 -4.64
CA SER A 12 3.24 -3.08 -5.28
C SER A 12 4.00 -1.80 -4.97
N GLU A 13 3.31 -0.72 -4.60
CA GLU A 13 3.88 0.62 -4.52
C GLU A 13 5.01 0.80 -3.48
N PRO A 14 5.07 0.03 -2.37
CA PRO A 14 6.21 0.07 -1.45
C PRO A 14 7.39 -0.81 -1.85
N LEU A 15 7.29 -1.58 -2.94
CA LEU A 15 8.34 -2.48 -3.40
C LEU A 15 9.36 -1.74 -4.30
N ASP A 16 10.62 -2.16 -4.23
CA ASP A 16 11.73 -1.68 -5.06
C ASP A 16 11.87 -2.56 -6.31
N ASP A 17 11.69 -1.97 -7.50
CA ASP A 17 11.79 -2.68 -8.77
C ASP A 17 13.24 -2.94 -9.22
N ASN A 18 14.23 -2.40 -8.51
CA ASN A 18 15.65 -2.68 -8.74
C ASN A 18 16.13 -3.93 -8.00
N GLU A 19 15.32 -4.48 -7.09
CA GLU A 19 15.59 -5.73 -6.40
C GLU A 19 14.79 -6.87 -7.06
N LEU A 20 15.46 -7.99 -7.35
CA LEU A 20 14.89 -9.05 -8.19
C LEU A 20 13.64 -9.71 -7.59
N LEU A 21 13.63 -10.03 -6.29
CA LEU A 21 12.50 -10.71 -5.66
C LEU A 21 11.27 -9.79 -5.57
N GLN A 22 11.49 -8.52 -5.26
CA GLN A 22 10.46 -7.48 -5.27
C GLN A 22 9.94 -7.22 -6.67
N TYR A 23 10.80 -7.11 -7.67
CA TYR A 23 10.41 -7.00 -9.07
C TYR A 23 9.52 -8.17 -9.51
N LEU A 24 9.90 -9.42 -9.17
CA LEU A 24 9.08 -10.59 -9.47
C LEU A 24 7.73 -10.55 -8.74
N SER A 25 7.70 -10.04 -7.51
CA SER A 25 6.45 -9.84 -6.76
C SER A 25 5.55 -8.81 -7.44
N ILE A 26 6.11 -7.69 -7.92
CA ILE A 26 5.39 -6.67 -8.71
C ILE A 26 4.78 -7.31 -9.96
N LYS A 27 5.57 -8.10 -10.72
CA LYS A 27 5.08 -8.80 -11.92
C LYS A 27 4.01 -9.83 -11.61
N TYR A 28 4.10 -10.50 -10.48
CA TYR A 28 3.07 -11.41 -10.04
C TYR A 28 1.77 -10.67 -9.69
N PHE A 29 1.85 -9.54 -8.96
CA PHE A 29 0.69 -8.71 -8.62
C PHE A 29 -0.02 -8.22 -9.89
N GLU A 30 0.74 -7.71 -10.87
CA GLU A 30 0.22 -7.27 -12.18
C GLU A 30 -0.51 -8.41 -12.90
N LYS A 31 0.11 -9.60 -12.96
CA LYS A 31 -0.47 -10.78 -13.63
C LYS A 31 -1.77 -11.26 -12.95
N ARG A 32 -1.87 -11.14 -11.63
CA ARG A 32 -3.04 -11.57 -10.85
C ARG A 32 -4.15 -10.52 -10.79
N GLY A 33 -3.90 -9.31 -11.28
CA GLY A 33 -4.87 -8.21 -11.20
C GLY A 33 -5.09 -7.71 -9.77
N TYR A 34 -4.04 -7.73 -8.94
CA TYR A 34 -4.11 -7.20 -7.58
C TYR A 34 -4.27 -5.68 -7.57
N LEU A 35 -4.66 -5.16 -6.39
CA LEU A 35 -4.92 -3.75 -6.17
C LEU A 35 -3.70 -2.90 -6.59
N LYS A 36 -3.97 -1.89 -7.42
CA LYS A 36 -2.97 -0.97 -7.95
C LYS A 36 -3.36 0.47 -7.66
N ASP A 37 -2.36 1.33 -7.51
CA ASP A 37 -2.50 2.77 -7.31
C ASP A 37 -3.24 3.17 -6.01
N TYR A 38 -3.39 2.25 -5.05
CA TYR A 38 -4.07 2.53 -3.79
C TYR A 38 -3.32 3.57 -2.96
N ILE A 39 -2.02 3.36 -2.77
CA ILE A 39 -1.16 4.28 -2.02
C ILE A 39 -1.04 5.61 -2.76
N LYS A 40 -0.94 5.56 -4.09
CA LYS A 40 -0.93 6.76 -4.94
C LYS A 40 -2.22 7.57 -4.78
N LYS A 41 -3.37 6.91 -4.74
CA LYS A 41 -4.67 7.56 -4.53
C LYS A 41 -4.76 8.16 -3.13
N LEU A 42 -4.29 7.46 -2.10
CA LEU A 42 -4.24 7.99 -0.73
C LEU A 42 -3.32 9.22 -0.63
N LYS A 43 -2.12 9.19 -1.22
CA LYS A 43 -1.22 10.36 -1.27
C LYS A 43 -1.88 11.57 -1.96
N LYS A 44 -2.69 11.35 -3.00
CA LYS A 44 -3.49 12.42 -3.60
C LYS A 44 -4.55 12.97 -2.64
N LEU A 45 -5.28 12.09 -1.94
CA LEU A 45 -6.28 12.51 -0.95
C LEU A 45 -5.65 13.26 0.23
N GLU A 46 -4.44 12.88 0.63
CA GLU A 46 -3.67 13.55 1.67
C GLU A 46 -3.28 14.97 1.22
N LYS A 47 -2.75 15.11 0.00
CA LYS A 47 -2.49 16.42 -0.61
C LYS A 47 -3.75 17.30 -0.71
N ASP A 48 -4.90 16.69 -0.96
CA ASP A 48 -6.21 17.36 -1.01
C ASP A 48 -6.78 17.66 0.40
N GLY A 49 -6.05 17.34 1.49
CA GLY A 49 -6.47 17.59 2.87
C GLY A 49 -7.63 16.72 3.36
N LYS A 50 -7.86 15.55 2.74
CA LYS A 50 -8.99 14.67 3.04
C LYS A 50 -8.63 13.52 3.97
N VAL A 51 -7.38 13.08 3.95
CA VAL A 51 -6.85 12.02 4.80
C VAL A 51 -5.46 12.41 5.32
N VAL A 52 -4.99 11.71 6.34
CA VAL A 52 -3.60 11.75 6.82
C VAL A 52 -3.08 10.32 6.75
N ILE A 53 -1.96 10.10 6.05
CA ILE A 53 -1.26 8.81 6.04
C ILE A 53 -0.36 8.79 7.27
N ASN A 54 -0.60 7.84 8.16
CA ASN A 54 0.16 7.69 9.40
C ASN A 54 1.42 6.84 9.19
N ASP A 55 1.31 5.76 8.41
CA ASP A 55 2.45 4.90 8.09
C ASP A 55 2.24 4.09 6.79
N ILE A 56 3.34 3.74 6.13
CA ILE A 56 3.40 2.81 4.99
C ILE A 56 4.56 1.83 5.27
N THR A 57 4.22 0.59 5.59
CA THR A 57 5.20 -0.43 5.99
C THR A 57 5.27 -1.54 4.95
N ARG A 58 6.47 -1.79 4.41
CA ARG A 58 6.81 -3.05 3.72
C ARG A 58 7.18 -4.07 4.80
N THR A 59 6.46 -5.18 4.90
CA THR A 59 6.64 -6.11 6.03
C THR A 59 7.81 -7.07 5.89
N GLY A 60 8.36 -7.28 4.69
CA GLY A 60 9.32 -8.37 4.47
C GLY A 60 8.67 -9.76 4.44
N ILE A 61 7.34 -9.85 4.61
CA ILE A 61 6.63 -11.12 4.78
C ILE A 61 5.86 -11.46 3.49
N GLY A 62 5.91 -12.74 3.13
CA GLY A 62 5.43 -13.22 1.86
C GLY A 62 4.92 -14.65 1.86
N SER A 63 4.62 -15.13 0.66
CA SER A 63 4.34 -16.53 0.34
C SER A 63 5.33 -17.01 -0.72
N LEU A 64 5.13 -18.21 -1.25
CA LEU A 64 6.04 -18.84 -2.22
C LEU A 64 6.39 -17.94 -3.43
N PHE A 65 5.46 -17.09 -3.86
CA PHE A 65 5.62 -16.31 -5.11
C PHE A 65 5.74 -14.81 -4.92
N ILE A 66 5.52 -14.30 -3.70
CA ILE A 66 5.41 -12.86 -3.46
C ILE A 66 5.92 -12.50 -2.06
N GLU A 67 6.55 -11.34 -1.94
CA GLU A 67 6.53 -10.56 -0.71
C GLU A 67 5.28 -9.67 -0.74
N GLY A 68 4.30 -10.04 0.08
CA GLY A 68 2.89 -9.89 -0.31
C GLY A 68 2.10 -8.85 0.45
N TYR A 69 2.48 -8.51 1.68
CA TYR A 69 1.59 -7.77 2.57
C TYR A 69 2.23 -6.47 2.98
N SER A 70 1.90 -5.40 2.26
CA SER A 70 2.21 -4.06 2.75
C SER A 70 1.10 -3.61 3.69
N ILE A 71 1.49 -2.87 4.71
CA ILE A 71 0.57 -2.28 5.69
C ILE A 71 0.52 -0.78 5.42
N ILE A 72 -0.68 -0.22 5.34
CA ILE A 72 -0.86 1.22 5.32
C ILE A 72 -1.89 1.60 6.37
N SER A 73 -1.57 2.62 7.16
CA SER A 73 -2.48 3.19 8.13
C SER A 73 -2.77 4.64 7.81
N TRP A 74 -4.04 5.05 7.86
CA TRP A 74 -4.45 6.41 7.53
C TRP A 74 -5.71 6.81 8.30
N SER A 75 -5.93 8.11 8.44
CA SER A 75 -7.08 8.69 9.16
C SER A 75 -7.83 9.67 8.26
N PRO A 76 -9.16 9.73 8.31
CA PRO A 76 -9.88 10.81 7.64
C PRO A 76 -9.64 12.14 8.37
N VAL A 77 -9.44 13.23 7.63
CA VAL A 77 -9.46 14.57 8.22
C VAL A 77 -10.91 14.88 8.62
N ILE A 78 -11.16 15.07 9.91
CA ILE A 78 -12.47 15.50 10.42
C ILE A 78 -12.40 17.02 10.56
N LEU A 79 -13.05 17.74 9.65
CA LEU A 79 -13.30 19.16 9.85
C LEU A 79 -14.37 19.29 10.94
N SER A 80 -13.99 19.95 12.04
CA SER A 80 -14.88 20.35 13.13
C SER A 80 -15.75 21.53 12.73
#